data_AF-A0A6B3DVG2-F1
#
_entry.id   AF-A0A6B3DVG2-F1
#
_cell.length_a   1.000
_cell.length_b   1.000
_cell.length_c   1.000
_cell.angle_alpha   90.00
_cell.angle_beta   90.00
_cell.angle_gamma   90.00
#
_symmetry.space_group_name_H-M   'P 1'
#
loop_
_entity.id
_entity.type
_entity.pdbx_description
1 polymer ?
#
loop_
_entity_poly.entity_id
_entity_poly.type
_entity_poly.pdbx_seq_one_letter_code
_entity_poly.pdbx_strand_id
1 'polypeptide(L)'
;ALADLAERYAWLHGAAACVHLWWANRDRPLYGAEAGATGWLRAALAYLLARAEGADPRRYGPHLLPALDVLAALHERQSLFTATPVRLAATLPEAADAQA
;
A
#
# COMPACT_ATOMS: atom_id res chain seq x y z
N ALA A 1 -3.29 -29.29 -5.49
CA ALA A 1 -4.34 -29.64 -4.51
C ALA A 1 -4.10 -28.97 -3.15
N LEU A 2 -3.01 -29.27 -2.42
CA LEU A 2 -2.73 -28.61 -1.14
C LEU A 2 -2.09 -27.21 -1.28
N ALA A 3 -1.08 -27.09 -2.16
CA ALA A 3 -0.39 -25.81 -2.38
C ALA A 3 -1.33 -24.70 -2.89
N ASP A 4 -2.23 -25.04 -3.82
CA ASP A 4 -3.25 -24.12 -4.34
C ASP A 4 -4.19 -23.62 -3.22
N LEU A 5 -4.66 -24.53 -2.35
CA LEU A 5 -5.51 -24.16 -1.22
C LEU A 5 -4.77 -23.29 -0.21
N ALA A 6 -3.50 -23.62 0.09
CA ALA A 6 -2.66 -22.84 0.98
C ALA A 6 -2.40 -21.42 0.42
N GLU A 7 -2.17 -21.29 -0.89
CA GLU A 7 -2.01 -19.99 -1.54
C GLU A 7 -3.29 -19.16 -1.45
N ARG A 8 -4.45 -19.73 -1.79
CA ARG A 8 -5.75 -19.03 -1.70
C ARG A 8 -6.07 -18.62 -0.27
N TYR A 9 -5.77 -19.49 0.71
CA TYR A 9 -5.90 -19.16 2.13
C TYR A 9 -4.99 -18.01 2.53
N ALA A 10 -3.74 -17.97 2.07
CA ALA A 10 -2.82 -16.88 2.37
C ALA A 10 -3.36 -15.53 1.86
N TRP A 11 -3.96 -15.49 0.67
CA TRP A 11 -4.61 -14.28 0.14
C TRP A 11 -5.82 -13.83 0.96
N LEU A 12 -6.70 -14.76 1.34
CA LEU A 12 -7.86 -14.47 2.20
C LEU A 12 -7.44 -14.00 3.60
N HIS A 13 -6.41 -14.65 4.17
CA HIS A 13 -5.86 -14.26 5.45
C HIS A 13 -5.24 -12.86 5.40
N GLY A 14 -4.50 -12.54 4.34
CA GLY A 14 -3.98 -11.19 4.09
C GLY A 14 -5.10 -10.15 4.01
N ALA A 15 -6.20 -10.47 3.31
CA ALA A 15 -7.36 -9.57 3.20
C ALA A 15 -8.00 -9.31 4.57
N ALA A 16 -8.19 -10.36 5.38
CA ALA A 16 -8.69 -10.23 6.75
C ALA A 16 -7.75 -9.39 7.63
N ALA A 17 -6.43 -9.61 7.52
CA ALA A 17 -5.43 -8.81 8.23
C ALA A 17 -5.50 -7.32 7.86
N CYS A 18 -5.73 -6.98 6.59
CA CYS A 18 -5.94 -5.59 6.17
C CYS A 18 -7.18 -4.96 6.82
N VAL A 19 -8.30 -5.70 6.94
CA VAL A 19 -9.51 -5.23 7.63
C VAL A 19 -9.22 -5.00 9.12
N HIS A 20 -8.54 -5.94 9.78
CA HIS A 20 -8.16 -5.78 11.18
C HIS A 20 -7.22 -4.59 11.41
N LEU A 21 -6.24 -4.41 10.53
CA LEU A 21 -5.33 -3.26 10.57
C LEU A 21 -6.11 -1.95 10.49
N TRP A 22 -7.02 -1.82 9.52
CA TRP A 22 -7.85 -0.61 9.41
C TRP A 22 -8.73 -0.43 10.65
N TRP A 23 -9.45 -1.46 11.07
CA TRP A 23 -10.41 -1.37 12.18
C TRP A 23 -9.76 -0.89 13.49
N ALA A 24 -8.57 -1.40 13.78
CA ALA A 24 -7.81 -1.08 14.99
C ALA A 24 -7.08 0.28 14.94
N ASN A 25 -6.99 0.93 13.77
CA ASN A 25 -6.22 2.16 13.56
C ASN A 25 -7.04 3.23 12.81
N ARG A 26 -8.36 3.25 12.97
CA ARG A 26 -9.26 4.19 12.27
C ARG A 26 -8.99 5.65 12.65
N ASP A 27 -8.37 5.89 13.79
CA ASP A 27 -7.93 7.19 14.30
C ASP A 27 -6.58 7.65 13.74
N ARG A 28 -5.88 6.79 12.98
CA ARG A 28 -4.51 7.07 12.49
C ARG A 28 -4.48 7.32 10.98
N PRO A 29 -3.63 8.27 10.52
CA PRO A 29 -3.46 8.57 9.10
C PRO A 29 -2.52 7.54 8.42
N LEU A 30 -3.04 6.33 8.19
CA LEU A 30 -2.25 5.25 7.58
C LEU A 30 -1.87 5.56 6.13
N TYR A 31 -0.65 5.19 5.75
CA TYR A 31 -0.07 5.40 4.41
C TYR A 31 -0.09 6.86 3.95
N GLY A 32 -0.18 7.83 4.88
CA GLY A 32 -0.19 9.25 4.57
C GLY A 32 -1.53 9.79 4.05
N ALA A 33 -2.60 8.99 4.12
CA ALA A 33 -3.97 9.44 3.91
C ALA A 33 -4.60 9.97 5.21
N GLU A 34 -5.81 10.53 5.12
CA GLU A 34 -6.58 10.95 6.28
C GLU A 34 -6.90 9.79 7.24
N ALA A 35 -7.12 10.10 8.51
CA ALA A 35 -7.55 9.11 9.50
C ALA A 35 -8.85 8.43 9.04
N GLY A 36 -8.89 7.10 9.11
CA GLY A 36 -10.04 6.30 8.71
C GLY A 36 -10.21 6.11 7.20
N ALA A 37 -9.32 6.68 6.37
CA ALA A 37 -9.38 6.52 4.93
C ALA A 37 -9.36 5.03 4.50
N THR A 38 -10.26 4.67 3.58
CA THR A 38 -10.42 3.29 3.10
C THR A 38 -9.89 3.07 1.68
N GLY A 39 -9.30 4.09 1.04
CA GLY A 39 -8.83 4.00 -0.35
C GLY A 39 -7.80 2.89 -0.56
N TRP A 40 -6.75 2.88 0.28
CA TRP A 40 -5.75 1.81 0.30
C TRP A 40 -6.36 0.45 0.64
N LEU A 41 -7.31 0.40 1.59
CA LEU A 41 -7.96 -0.84 2.02
C LEU A 41 -8.75 -1.44 0.86
N ARG A 42 -9.51 -0.61 0.13
CA ARG A 42 -10.26 -1.03 -1.05
C ARG A 42 -9.33 -1.61 -2.12
N ALA A 43 -8.20 -0.97 -2.39
CA ALA A 43 -7.23 -1.46 -3.35
C ALA A 43 -6.61 -2.80 -2.92
N ALA A 44 -6.21 -2.93 -1.65
CA ALA A 44 -5.66 -4.17 -1.10
C ALA A 44 -6.67 -5.32 -1.14
N LEU A 45 -7.92 -5.06 -0.74
CA LEU A 45 -8.99 -6.07 -0.78
C LEU A 45 -9.31 -6.49 -2.22
N ALA A 46 -9.45 -5.55 -3.15
CA ALA A 46 -9.68 -5.87 -4.56
C ALA A 46 -8.55 -6.74 -5.13
N TYR A 47 -7.29 -6.42 -4.81
CA TYR A 47 -6.14 -7.21 -5.26
C TYR A 47 -6.12 -8.63 -4.67
N LEU A 48 -6.26 -8.76 -3.36
CA LEU A 48 -6.12 -10.03 -2.65
C LEU A 48 -7.29 -10.98 -2.94
N LEU A 49 -8.52 -10.46 -3.01
CA LEU A 49 -9.68 -11.27 -3.36
C LEU A 49 -9.62 -11.74 -4.82
N ALA A 50 -9.19 -10.89 -5.76
CA ALA A 50 -8.96 -11.31 -7.14
C ALA A 50 -7.95 -12.46 -7.23
N ARG A 51 -6.84 -12.39 -6.47
CA ARG A 51 -5.87 -13.49 -6.39
C ARG A 51 -6.46 -14.77 -5.79
N ALA A 52 -7.26 -14.66 -4.73
CA ALA A 52 -7.91 -15.80 -4.10
C ALA A 52 -8.95 -16.50 -5.01
N GLU A 53 -9.54 -15.75 -5.94
CA GLU A 53 -10.46 -16.23 -6.98
C GLU A 53 -9.75 -16.75 -8.23
N GLY A 54 -8.42 -16.59 -8.33
CA GLY A 54 -7.64 -16.95 -9.52
C GLY A 54 -7.79 -15.95 -10.68
N ALA A 55 -8.33 -14.76 -10.41
CA ALA A 55 -8.44 -13.67 -11.38
C ALA A 55 -7.15 -12.82 -11.42
N ASP A 56 -6.83 -12.27 -12.60
CA ASP A 56 -5.75 -11.28 -12.72
C ASP A 56 -6.16 -9.97 -12.02
N PRO A 57 -5.47 -9.53 -10.95
CA PRO A 57 -5.80 -8.31 -10.23
C PRO A 57 -5.70 -7.05 -11.10
N ARG A 58 -4.91 -7.08 -12.17
CA ARG A 58 -4.76 -5.93 -13.08
C ARG A 58 -6.06 -5.59 -13.81
N ARG A 59 -7.01 -6.51 -13.88
CA ARG A 59 -8.36 -6.27 -14.42
C ARG A 59 -9.22 -5.38 -13.52
N TYR A 60 -8.85 -5.21 -12.25
CA TYR A 60 -9.54 -4.35 -11.28
C TYR A 60 -8.89 -2.97 -11.16
N GLY A 61 -8.23 -2.51 -12.23
CA GLY A 61 -7.51 -1.23 -12.32
C GLY A 61 -8.19 -0.04 -11.63
N PRO A 62 -9.50 0.22 -11.83
CA PRO A 62 -10.19 1.33 -11.17
C PRO A 62 -10.15 1.30 -9.64
N HIS A 63 -10.14 0.10 -9.03
CA HIS A 63 -10.01 -0.04 -7.57
C HIS A 63 -8.58 0.16 -7.07
N LEU A 64 -7.59 0.06 -7.96
CA LEU A 64 -6.17 0.21 -7.63
C LEU A 64 -5.69 1.67 -7.76
N LEU A 65 -6.37 2.49 -8.57
CA LEU A 65 -6.01 3.90 -8.78
C LEU A 65 -5.81 4.70 -7.48
N PRO A 66 -6.68 4.62 -6.47
CA PRO A 66 -6.48 5.38 -5.23
C PRO A 66 -5.19 5.02 -4.48
N ALA A 67 -4.68 3.80 -4.63
CA ALA A 67 -3.40 3.42 -4.03
C ALA A 67 -2.21 4.01 -4.80
N LEU A 68 -2.35 4.24 -6.12
CA LEU A 68 -1.35 4.94 -6.90
C LEU A 68 -1.27 6.42 -6.51
N ASP A 69 -2.41 7.08 -6.28
CA ASP A 69 -2.42 8.48 -5.82
C ASP A 69 -1.69 8.63 -4.48
N VAL A 70 -1.91 7.70 -3.55
CA VAL A 70 -1.19 7.64 -2.27
C VAL A 70 0.31 7.44 -2.48
N LEU A 71 0.70 6.52 -3.37
CA LEU A 71 2.11 6.24 -3.65
C LEU A 71 2.81 7.46 -4.27
N ALA A 72 2.15 8.13 -5.22
CA ALA A 72 2.65 9.36 -5.84
C ALA A 72 2.87 10.47 -4.80
N ALA A 73 1.89 10.71 -3.92
CA ALA A 73 2.01 11.71 -2.86
C ALA A 73 3.14 11.38 -1.87
N LEU A 74 3.35 10.10 -1.54
CA LEU A 74 4.46 9.67 -0.68
C LEU A 74 5.82 9.86 -1.37
N HIS A 75 5.89 9.56 -2.67
CA HIS A 75 7.09 9.76 -3.46
C HIS A 75 7.49 11.23 -3.56
N GLU A 76 6.54 12.11 -3.90
CA GLU A 76 6.73 13.57 -3.96
C GLU A 76 7.23 14.15 -2.63
N ARG A 77 6.77 13.59 -1.51
CA ARG A 77 7.17 13.99 -0.15
C ARG A 77 8.47 13.33 0.33
N GLN A 78 9.15 12.55 -0.52
CA GLN A 78 10.29 11.70 -0.18
C GLN A 78 10.07 10.90 1.11
N SER A 79 8.93 10.23 1.20
CA SER A 79 8.57 9.42 2.36
C SER A 79 8.57 7.93 2.03
N LEU A 80 8.98 7.10 2.99
CA LEU A 80 8.92 5.65 2.86
C LEU A 80 7.47 5.18 2.71
N PHE A 81 7.24 4.27 1.75
CA PHE A 81 5.98 3.56 1.61
C PHE A 81 5.82 2.55 2.76
N THR A 82 5.20 3.00 3.85
CA THR A 82 4.92 2.21 5.06
C THR A 82 3.58 2.65 5.65
N ALA A 83 3.01 1.86 6.55
CA ALA A 83 1.75 2.20 7.21
C ALA A 83 1.83 3.53 7.99
N THR A 84 3.00 3.88 8.51
CA THR A 84 3.29 5.16 9.16
C THR A 84 4.48 5.81 8.45
N PRO A 85 4.24 6.57 7.36
CA PRO A 85 5.31 7.09 6.52
C PRO A 85 6.32 7.94 7.28
N VAL A 86 7.60 7.65 7.04
CA VAL A 86 8.73 8.41 7.59
C VAL A 86 9.43 9.12 6.45
N ARG A 87 9.81 10.39 6.67
CA ARG A 87 10.62 11.18 5.72
C ARG A 87 11.97 10.50 5.54
N LEU A 88 12.36 10.26 4.30
CA LEU A 88 13.71 9.85 3.95
C LEU A 88 14.67 11.00 4.21
N ALA A 89 15.90 10.68 4.59
CA ALA A 89 16.96 11.67 4.63
C ALA A 89 17.09 12.29 3.24
N ALA A 90 17.16 13.62 3.16
CA ALA A 90 17.51 14.27 1.91
C ALA A 90 18.88 13.76 1.51
N THR A 91 19.04 13.32 0.27
CA THR A 91 20.37 13.22 -0.33
C THR A 91 20.97 14.61 -0.20
N LEU A 92 22.03 14.76 0.58
CA LEU A 92 22.82 15.98 0.55
C LEU A 92 23.12 16.23 -0.94
N PRO A 93 22.89 17.46 -1.46
CA PRO A 93 23.37 17.78 -2.79
C PRO A 93 24.84 17.38 -2.82
N GLU A 94 25.21 16.54 -3.78
CA GLU A 94 26.60 16.19 -4.09
C GLU A 94 27.37 17.50 -4.00
N ALA A 95 28.28 17.57 -3.01
CA ALA A 95 28.95 18.80 -2.62
C ALA A 95 29.39 19.48 -3.90
N ALA A 96 28.71 20.59 -4.22
CA ALA A 96 28.88 21.28 -5.47
C ALA A 96 30.38 21.31 -5.75
N ASP A 97 30.76 20.83 -6.94
CA ASP A 97 32.08 20.96 -7.55
C ASP A 97 32.49 22.45 -7.52
N ALA A 98 32.84 22.91 -6.33
CA ALA A 98 33.23 24.25 -5.94
C ALA A 98 34.66 24.14 -5.42
N GLN A 99 35.51 23.58 -6.27
CA GLN A 99 36.96 23.76 -6.26
C GLN A 99 37.54 23.21 -7.58
N ALA A 100 37.45 24.02 -8.63
CA ALA A 100 38.43 24.09 -9.71
C ALA A 100 38.47 25.51 -10.27
#